data_AF-A0A314XI15-F1
#
_entry.id   AF-A0A314XI15-F1
#
_cell.length_a   1.000
_cell.length_b   1.000
_cell.length_c   1.000
_cell.angle_alpha   90.00
_cell.angle_beta   90.00
_cell.angle_gamma   90.00
#
_symmetry.space_group_name_H-M   'P 1'
#
loop_
_entity.id
_entity.type
_entity.pdbx_description
1 polymer ?
#
loop_
_entity_poly.entity_id
_entity_poly.type
_entity_poly.pdbx_seq_one_letter_code
_entity_poly.pdbx_strand_id
1 'polypeptide(L)'
;MRVSSKSLSSEFKPAGFFRAQFRKHILKFNPNQSPSWRSWFRRVSEGEVVLGLIIANVAVFMLWKIADVSFMAKNFTISLDKFYKWTFAHIDNLCFQSYRCWACHFEHAWTIFFGKHIGRIFGPEFFLKLYLAGAVGGSVFFLVHKAYLAASSKGGQPMKMDPSKIQGMGASGAVTAIMLLDIFLFPKSTIYLEFIVPVPAILMGIYLIAKDITMIIRGDQRISGSAHLGGAAVAAIAWARIRKGRF
;
A
#
# COMPACT_ATOMS: atom_id res chain seq x y z
N MET A 1 24.39 10.60 -81.32
CA MET A 1 24.93 11.45 -80.23
C MET A 1 25.24 10.54 -79.03
N ARG A 2 26.46 10.62 -78.45
CA ARG A 2 26.80 10.10 -77.11
C ARG A 2 25.85 10.76 -76.07
N VAL A 3 25.49 10.19 -74.91
CA VAL A 3 26.31 9.91 -73.71
C VAL A 3 25.44 9.04 -72.75
N SER A 4 25.88 7.83 -72.38
CA SER A 4 26.27 7.37 -71.02
C SER A 4 25.39 7.76 -69.81
N SER A 5 24.89 6.77 -69.07
CA SER A 5 25.39 6.50 -67.69
C SER A 5 24.97 5.10 -67.20
N LYS A 6 25.90 4.45 -66.50
CA LYS A 6 25.73 3.15 -65.82
C LYS A 6 25.03 3.35 -64.46
N SER A 7 24.20 2.40 -64.06
CA SER A 7 23.88 2.09 -62.66
C SER A 7 23.55 0.59 -62.61
N LEU A 8 24.53 -0.31 -62.41
CA LEU A 8 25.07 -0.80 -61.13
C LEU A 8 23.99 -1.20 -60.11
N SER A 9 23.51 -2.44 -60.29
CA SER A 9 23.51 -3.52 -59.29
C SER A 9 23.08 -3.24 -57.85
N SER A 10 22.12 -4.08 -57.43
CA SER A 10 22.18 -4.98 -56.28
C SER A 10 21.12 -4.79 -55.20
N GLU A 11 20.40 -5.90 -55.03
CA GLU A 11 19.63 -6.37 -53.88
C GLU A 11 19.96 -5.68 -52.55
N PHE A 12 18.91 -5.16 -51.90
CA PHE A 12 18.92 -4.92 -50.46
C PHE A 12 17.85 -5.79 -49.80
N LYS A 13 18.29 -6.94 -49.28
CA LYS A 13 17.58 -7.74 -48.28
C LYS A 13 17.83 -7.10 -46.91
N PRO A 14 16.83 -6.85 -46.05
CA PRO A 14 17.09 -6.57 -44.65
C PRO A 14 17.40 -7.91 -43.95
N ALA A 15 18.69 -8.14 -43.69
CA ALA A 15 19.17 -9.15 -42.77
C ALA A 15 19.06 -8.65 -41.33
N GLY A 16 18.82 -9.56 -40.37
CA GLY A 16 19.15 -9.33 -38.96
C GLY A 16 18.05 -9.54 -37.93
N PHE A 17 17.35 -10.67 -37.99
CA PHE A 17 16.51 -11.16 -36.90
C PHE A 17 17.41 -11.58 -35.73
N PHE A 18 17.50 -10.80 -34.65
CA PHE A 18 18.18 -11.20 -33.42
C PHE A 18 17.38 -12.31 -32.71
N ARG A 19 17.63 -13.57 -33.11
CA ARG A 19 17.17 -14.76 -32.40
C ARG A 19 18.18 -15.05 -31.27
N ALA A 20 18.01 -14.39 -30.13
CA ALA A 20 18.76 -14.74 -28.92
C ALA A 20 18.30 -16.13 -28.44
N GLN A 21 19.11 -17.14 -28.73
CA GLN A 21 18.91 -18.53 -28.33
C GLN A 21 19.25 -18.67 -26.84
N PHE A 22 18.30 -18.38 -25.96
CA PHE A 22 18.44 -18.58 -24.52
C PHE A 22 18.29 -20.07 -24.17
N ARG A 23 19.42 -20.74 -23.98
CA ARG A 23 19.51 -22.10 -23.41
C ARG A 23 19.18 -22.04 -21.91
N LYS A 24 17.91 -22.19 -21.54
CA LYS A 24 17.50 -22.35 -20.14
C LYS A 24 17.97 -23.73 -19.62
N HIS A 25 19.01 -23.75 -18.79
CA HIS A 25 19.18 -24.85 -17.83
C HIS A 25 18.14 -24.67 -16.72
N ILE A 26 16.98 -25.31 -16.90
CA ILE A 26 15.95 -25.39 -15.87
C ILE A 26 16.41 -26.47 -14.89
N LEU A 27 16.80 -26.04 -13.68
CA LEU A 27 16.77 -26.89 -12.49
C LEU A 27 15.37 -27.52 -12.42
N LYS A 28 15.30 -28.86 -12.54
CA LYS A 28 14.07 -29.63 -12.36
C LYS A 28 13.56 -29.44 -10.93
N PHE A 29 12.73 -28.43 -10.74
CA PHE A 29 11.97 -28.22 -9.52
C PHE A 29 10.79 -29.19 -9.54
N ASN A 30 10.78 -30.15 -8.61
CA ASN A 30 9.72 -31.14 -8.46
C ASN A 30 8.44 -30.43 -7.92
N PRO A 31 7.30 -30.39 -8.66
CA PRO A 31 6.16 -29.55 -8.31
C PRO A 31 5.17 -30.16 -7.30
N ASN A 32 5.45 -31.33 -6.73
CA ASN A 32 4.41 -32.13 -6.07
C ASN A 32 4.11 -31.86 -4.60
N GLN A 33 4.52 -30.72 -4.04
CA GLN A 33 4.01 -30.27 -2.74
C GLN A 33 3.78 -28.75 -2.74
N SER A 34 2.66 -28.31 -3.34
CA SER A 34 2.19 -26.95 -3.05
C SER A 34 1.77 -26.91 -1.57
N PRO A 35 2.23 -25.94 -0.76
CA PRO A 35 1.87 -25.86 0.64
C PRO A 35 0.35 -25.89 0.84
N SER A 36 -0.15 -26.67 1.81
CA SER A 36 -1.57 -26.85 2.12
C SER A 36 -2.36 -25.53 2.14
N TRP A 37 -1.78 -24.48 2.72
CA TRP A 37 -2.38 -23.14 2.79
C TRP A 37 -2.64 -22.51 1.41
N ARG A 38 -1.79 -22.76 0.39
CA ARG A 38 -2.00 -22.24 -0.97
C ARG A 38 -3.21 -22.89 -1.64
N SER A 39 -3.46 -24.17 -1.34
CA SER A 39 -4.62 -24.89 -1.88
C SER A 39 -5.94 -24.41 -1.24
N TRP A 40 -5.90 -24.05 0.04
CA TRP A 40 -7.02 -23.44 0.75
C TRP A 40 -7.32 -22.03 0.21
N PHE A 41 -6.29 -21.18 0.06
CA PHE A 41 -6.45 -19.82 -0.47
C PHE A 41 -7.02 -19.77 -1.89
N ARG A 42 -6.75 -20.78 -2.73
CA ARG A 42 -7.34 -20.86 -4.08
C ARG A 42 -8.85 -21.07 -4.08
N ARG A 43 -9.43 -21.54 -2.97
CA ARG A 43 -10.88 -21.77 -2.82
C ARG A 43 -11.60 -20.56 -2.25
N VAL A 44 -10.86 -19.61 -1.68
CA VAL A 44 -11.41 -18.41 -1.05
C VAL A 44 -11.55 -17.33 -2.12
N SER A 45 -12.74 -16.74 -2.23
CA SER A 45 -13.03 -15.62 -3.12
C SER A 45 -12.34 -14.34 -2.66
N GLU A 46 -12.11 -13.40 -3.59
CA GLU A 46 -11.58 -12.09 -3.26
C GLU A 46 -12.49 -11.32 -2.29
N GLY A 47 -13.80 -11.52 -2.40
CA GLY A 47 -14.79 -10.93 -1.49
C GLY A 47 -14.62 -11.43 -0.05
N GLU A 48 -14.35 -12.71 0.13
CA GLU A 48 -14.10 -13.30 1.45
C GLU A 48 -12.79 -12.83 2.07
N VAL A 49 -11.73 -12.67 1.26
CA VAL A 49 -10.45 -12.13 1.77
C VAL A 49 -10.63 -10.66 2.20
N VAL A 50 -11.30 -9.84 1.38
CA VAL A 50 -11.62 -8.45 1.73
C VAL A 50 -12.46 -8.39 3.01
N LEU A 51 -13.52 -9.19 3.10
CA LEU A 51 -14.39 -9.24 4.29
C LEU A 51 -13.63 -9.71 5.53
N GLY A 52 -12.81 -10.75 5.40
CA GLY A 52 -11.98 -11.27 6.48
C GLY A 52 -11.01 -10.23 7.02
N LEU A 53 -10.38 -9.44 6.14
CA LEU A 53 -9.49 -8.34 6.55
C LEU A 53 -10.26 -7.23 7.29
N ILE A 54 -11.45 -6.86 6.82
CA ILE A 54 -12.30 -5.87 7.49
C ILE A 54 -12.72 -6.37 8.87
N ILE A 55 -13.21 -7.61 8.96
CA ILE A 55 -13.62 -8.22 10.24
C ILE A 55 -12.44 -8.28 11.19
N ALA A 56 -11.25 -8.69 10.73
CA ALA A 56 -10.04 -8.73 11.55
C ALA A 56 -9.65 -7.34 12.07
N ASN A 57 -9.65 -6.31 11.20
CA ASN A 57 -9.36 -4.93 11.61
C ASN A 57 -10.38 -4.42 12.63
N VAL A 58 -11.66 -4.68 12.42
CA VAL A 58 -12.73 -4.30 13.36
C VAL A 58 -12.58 -5.04 14.68
N ALA A 59 -12.27 -6.35 14.66
CA ALA A 59 -12.05 -7.14 15.87
C ALA A 59 -10.85 -6.61 16.66
N VAL A 60 -9.72 -6.32 16.00
CA VAL A 60 -8.55 -5.70 16.64
C VAL A 60 -8.91 -4.31 17.18
N PHE A 61 -9.68 -3.51 16.45
CA PHE A 61 -10.16 -2.21 16.93
C PHE A 61 -11.00 -2.33 18.19
N MET A 62 -11.93 -3.29 18.23
CA MET A 62 -12.76 -3.56 19.40
C MET A 62 -11.93 -4.08 20.57
N LEU A 63 -10.95 -4.97 20.32
CA LEU A 63 -10.00 -5.43 21.34
C LEU A 63 -9.25 -4.26 21.98
N TRP A 64 -8.82 -3.26 21.21
CA TRP A 64 -8.21 -2.05 21.76
C TRP A 64 -9.13 -1.20 22.64
N LYS A 65 -10.46 -1.38 22.56
CA LYS A 65 -11.44 -0.69 23.42
C LYS A 65 -11.69 -1.43 24.74
N ILE A 66 -11.53 -2.75 24.76
CA ILE A 66 -11.95 -3.60 25.89
C ILE A 66 -10.78 -4.27 26.62
N ALA A 67 -9.66 -4.51 25.93
CA ALA A 67 -8.49 -5.19 26.47
C ALA A 67 -7.49 -4.21 27.09
N ASP A 68 -6.62 -4.74 27.95
CA ASP A 68 -5.54 -3.98 28.57
C ASP A 68 -4.61 -3.38 27.50
N VAL A 69 -4.36 -2.08 27.60
CA VAL A 69 -3.46 -1.32 26.72
C VAL A 69 -2.07 -1.94 26.68
N SER A 70 -1.58 -2.48 27.80
CA SER A 70 -0.27 -3.12 27.90
C SER A 70 -0.22 -4.44 27.11
N PHE A 71 -1.29 -5.23 27.19
CA PHE A 71 -1.45 -6.44 26.39
C PHE A 71 -1.55 -6.09 24.89
N MET A 72 -2.34 -5.07 24.54
CA MET A 72 -2.53 -4.66 23.16
C MET A 72 -1.26 -4.07 22.55
N ALA A 73 -0.54 -3.22 23.28
CA ALA A 73 0.73 -2.67 22.83
C ALA A 73 1.77 -3.79 22.61
N LYS A 74 1.86 -4.76 23.52
CA LYS A 74 2.83 -5.86 23.41
C LYS A 74 2.59 -6.76 22.20
N ASN A 75 1.33 -7.04 21.86
CA ASN A 75 0.98 -8.02 20.82
C ASN A 75 0.66 -7.40 19.45
N PHE A 76 0.18 -6.15 19.43
CA PHE A 76 -0.36 -5.52 18.23
C PHE A 76 0.35 -4.22 17.83
N THR A 77 1.48 -3.89 18.46
CA THR A 77 2.35 -2.79 18.02
C THR A 77 3.78 -3.28 17.79
N ILE A 78 4.45 -2.73 16.78
CA ILE A 78 5.88 -2.96 16.55
C ILE A 78 6.62 -2.18 17.64
N SER A 79 7.04 -2.86 18.70
CA SER A 79 7.65 -2.20 19.86
C SER A 79 9.05 -1.67 19.52
N LEU A 80 9.24 -0.36 19.64
CA LEU A 80 10.53 0.20 20.01
C LEU A 80 10.48 0.36 21.52
N ASP A 81 11.27 -0.44 22.23
CA ASP A 81 11.02 -0.76 23.62
C ASP A 81 11.26 0.42 24.58
N LYS A 82 10.41 0.47 25.63
CA LYS A 82 10.40 1.34 26.83
C LYS A 82 10.19 2.85 26.61
N PHE A 83 8.95 3.33 26.80
CA PHE A 83 8.59 4.46 27.68
C PHE A 83 7.09 4.79 27.52
N TYR A 84 6.24 4.23 28.39
CA TYR A 84 4.87 4.70 28.55
C TYR A 84 4.51 4.80 30.03
N LYS A 85 4.97 5.88 30.67
CA LYS A 85 4.40 6.34 31.94
C LYS A 85 3.39 7.44 31.63
N TRP A 86 2.13 7.11 31.90
CA TRP A 86 1.04 7.98 32.32
C TRP A 86 0.83 9.29 31.55
N THR A 87 -0.25 9.38 30.78
CA THR A 87 -1.20 10.50 30.90
C THR A 87 -2.54 10.09 30.29
N PHE A 88 -3.57 9.96 31.13
CA PHE A 88 -4.96 9.98 30.71
C PHE A 88 -5.31 11.42 30.30
N ALA A 89 -5.79 11.62 29.07
CA ALA A 89 -6.53 12.83 28.71
C ALA A 89 -7.86 12.39 28.09
N HIS A 90 -8.89 12.34 28.95
CA HIS A 90 -10.20 11.76 28.67
C HIS A 90 -11.24 12.78 28.19
N ILE A 91 -10.85 13.96 27.68
CA ILE A 91 -11.81 15.04 27.34
C ILE A 91 -11.77 15.47 25.85
N ASP A 92 -10.77 15.06 25.06
CA ASP A 92 -10.75 15.30 23.60
C ASP A 92 -11.46 14.21 22.77
N ASN A 93 -12.07 13.23 23.43
CA ASN A 93 -12.39 11.92 22.84
C ASN A 93 -13.65 11.93 21.95
N LEU A 94 -14.58 12.89 22.08
CA LEU A 94 -15.89 12.84 21.40
C LEU A 94 -15.87 13.39 19.95
N CYS A 95 -15.31 14.59 19.74
CA CYS A 95 -15.10 15.14 18.39
C CYS A 95 -14.03 14.36 17.61
N PHE A 96 -13.04 13.82 18.32
CA PHE A 96 -11.97 13.02 17.73
C PHE A 96 -12.42 11.58 17.40
N GLN A 97 -13.33 10.97 18.19
CA GLN A 97 -13.98 9.72 17.81
C GLN A 97 -14.83 9.89 16.56
N SER A 98 -15.54 11.01 16.44
CA SER A 98 -16.34 11.30 15.25
C SER A 98 -15.47 11.32 13.99
N TYR A 99 -14.39 12.12 13.96
CA TYR A 99 -13.45 12.15 12.82
C TYR A 99 -12.79 10.79 12.54
N ARG A 100 -12.42 10.03 13.58
CA ARG A 100 -11.86 8.67 13.43
C ARG A 100 -12.88 7.68 12.89
N CYS A 101 -14.15 7.74 13.29
CA CYS A 101 -15.21 6.90 12.73
C CYS A 101 -15.38 7.17 11.24
N TRP A 102 -15.43 8.45 10.84
CA TRP A 102 -15.50 8.81 9.42
C TRP A 102 -14.27 8.31 8.64
N ALA A 103 -13.06 8.53 9.14
CA ALA A 103 -11.83 8.02 8.51
C ALA A 103 -11.82 6.49 8.39
N CYS A 104 -12.24 5.76 9.43
CA CYS A 104 -12.37 4.31 9.39
C CYS A 104 -13.44 3.84 8.38
N HIS A 105 -14.58 4.51 8.29
CA HIS A 105 -15.59 4.19 7.27
C HIS A 105 -15.05 4.36 5.85
N PHE A 106 -14.29 5.44 5.60
CA PHE A 106 -13.63 5.65 4.32
C PHE A 106 -12.58 4.58 4.04
N GLU A 107 -11.70 4.25 4.99
CA GLU A 107 -10.68 3.20 4.82
C GLU A 107 -11.29 1.84 4.44
N HIS A 108 -12.36 1.43 5.12
CA HIS A 108 -13.07 0.19 4.79
C HIS A 108 -13.78 0.29 3.43
N ALA A 109 -14.43 1.40 3.11
CA ALA A 109 -15.08 1.62 1.82
C ALA A 109 -14.07 1.52 0.65
N TRP A 110 -12.90 2.15 0.80
CA TRP A 110 -11.81 2.09 -0.19
C TRP A 110 -11.23 0.67 -0.30
N THR A 111 -11.06 -0.03 0.82
CA THR A 111 -10.62 -1.43 0.82
C THR A 111 -11.62 -2.33 0.10
N ILE A 112 -12.93 -2.12 0.31
CA ILE A 112 -13.97 -2.87 -0.40
C ILE A 112 -13.90 -2.57 -1.89
N PHE A 113 -13.87 -1.30 -2.27
CA PHE A 113 -13.94 -0.88 -3.66
C PHE A 113 -12.68 -1.29 -4.45
N PHE A 114 -11.51 -0.80 -4.04
CA PHE A 114 -10.25 -1.07 -4.73
C PHE A 114 -9.74 -2.48 -4.47
N GLY A 115 -9.92 -3.01 -3.26
CA GLY A 115 -9.49 -4.37 -2.92
C GLY A 115 -10.23 -5.44 -3.71
N LYS A 116 -11.54 -5.31 -3.90
CA LYS A 116 -12.29 -6.20 -4.80
C LYS A 116 -11.85 -6.04 -6.24
N HIS A 117 -11.58 -4.82 -6.70
CA HIS A 117 -11.13 -4.60 -8.08
C HIS A 117 -9.76 -5.25 -8.36
N ILE A 118 -8.76 -4.97 -7.52
CA ILE A 118 -7.43 -5.59 -7.60
C ILE A 118 -7.52 -7.12 -7.42
N GLY A 119 -8.33 -7.59 -6.47
CA GLY A 119 -8.56 -9.02 -6.23
C GLY A 119 -9.15 -9.76 -7.43
N ARG A 120 -10.04 -9.12 -8.21
CA ARG A 120 -10.58 -9.70 -9.45
C ARG A 120 -9.56 -9.78 -10.58
N ILE A 121 -8.69 -8.78 -10.69
CA ILE A 121 -7.71 -8.70 -11.78
C ILE A 121 -6.54 -9.67 -11.53
N PHE A 122 -6.04 -9.70 -10.29
CA PHE A 122 -4.79 -10.37 -9.93
C PHE A 122 -4.96 -11.58 -8.99
N GLY A 123 -6.16 -11.78 -8.46
CA GLY A 123 -6.49 -12.85 -7.53
C GLY A 123 -6.32 -12.48 -6.04
N PRO A 124 -6.93 -13.26 -5.15
CA PRO A 124 -6.95 -13.01 -3.70
C PRO A 124 -5.55 -13.08 -3.07
N GLU A 125 -4.67 -13.94 -3.57
CA GLU A 125 -3.30 -14.09 -3.04
C GLU A 125 -2.46 -12.81 -3.28
N PHE A 126 -2.56 -12.22 -4.47
CA PHE A 126 -1.86 -10.98 -4.77
C PHE A 126 -2.40 -9.82 -3.95
N PHE A 127 -3.73 -9.72 -3.85
CA PHE A 127 -4.38 -8.71 -3.02
C PHE A 127 -3.91 -8.79 -1.56
N LEU A 128 -3.88 -9.99 -0.97
CA LEU A 128 -3.42 -10.15 0.42
C LEU A 128 -1.95 -9.77 0.59
N LYS A 129 -1.07 -10.17 -0.35
CA LYS A 129 0.34 -9.77 -0.32
C LYS A 129 0.51 -8.26 -0.42
N LEU A 130 -0.27 -7.61 -1.27
CA LEU A 130 -0.25 -6.16 -1.43
C LEU A 130 -0.72 -5.46 -0.15
N TYR A 131 -1.83 -5.93 0.44
CA TYR A 131 -2.35 -5.41 1.71
C TYR A 131 -1.28 -5.50 2.81
N LEU A 132 -0.70 -6.69 3.01
CA LEU A 132 0.34 -6.91 4.02
C LEU A 132 1.60 -6.08 3.75
N ALA A 133 2.06 -6.01 2.49
CA ALA A 133 3.21 -5.21 2.12
C ALA A 133 2.95 -3.71 2.37
N GLY A 134 1.75 -3.22 2.04
CA GLY A 134 1.33 -1.84 2.32
C GLY A 134 1.28 -1.54 3.81
N ALA A 135 0.77 -2.48 4.62
CA ALA A 135 0.77 -2.34 6.08
C ALA A 135 2.19 -2.22 6.65
N VAL A 136 3.08 -3.12 6.25
CA VAL A 136 4.49 -3.09 6.67
C VAL A 136 5.17 -1.81 6.18
N GLY A 137 4.99 -1.45 4.92
CA GLY A 137 5.57 -0.24 4.33
C GLY A 137 5.13 1.03 5.05
N GLY A 138 3.83 1.17 5.33
CA GLY A 138 3.29 2.28 6.10
C GLY A 138 3.82 2.35 7.53
N SER A 139 3.85 1.21 8.23
CA SER A 139 4.41 1.15 9.58
C SER A 139 5.90 1.52 9.62
N VAL A 140 6.72 1.01 8.68
CA VAL A 140 8.15 1.34 8.60
C VAL A 140 8.36 2.83 8.35
N PHE A 141 7.68 3.42 7.37
CA PHE A 141 7.83 4.85 7.06
C PHE A 141 7.39 5.73 8.24
N PHE A 142 6.32 5.35 8.93
CA PHE A 142 5.92 6.06 10.14
C PHE A 142 6.99 6.02 11.22
N LEU A 143 7.52 4.83 11.53
CA LEU A 143 8.55 4.68 12.56
C LEU A 143 9.81 5.46 12.22
N VAL A 144 10.25 5.39 10.96
CA VAL A 144 11.41 6.17 10.47
C VAL A 144 11.17 7.66 10.60
N HIS A 145 10.01 8.16 10.17
CA HIS A 145 9.67 9.58 10.27
C HIS A 145 9.63 10.04 11.73
N LYS A 146 9.07 9.25 12.63
CA LYS A 146 9.04 9.57 14.06
C LYS A 146 10.43 9.51 14.71
N ALA A 147 11.26 8.53 14.34
CA ALA A 147 12.65 8.46 14.80
C ALA A 147 13.46 9.67 14.33
N TYR A 148 13.26 10.11 13.07
CA TYR A 148 13.87 11.32 12.53
C TYR A 148 13.45 12.59 13.27
N LEU A 149 12.16 12.74 13.56
CA LEU A 149 11.66 13.87 14.34
C LEU A 149 12.20 13.87 15.79
N ALA A 150 12.29 12.69 16.42
CA ALA A 150 12.86 12.55 17.75
C ALA A 150 14.34 12.95 17.77
N ALA A 151 15.12 12.48 16.80
CA ALA A 151 16.54 12.81 16.64
C ALA A 151 16.78 14.30 16.30
N SER A 152 15.86 14.94 15.58
CA SER A 152 15.96 16.36 15.20
C SER A 152 15.48 17.33 16.29
N SER A 153 14.76 16.84 17.31
CA SER A 153 14.27 17.70 18.39
C SER A 153 15.40 18.06 19.36
N LYS A 154 15.85 19.33 19.32
CA LYS A 154 16.75 19.92 20.33
C LYS A 154 16.00 20.02 21.66
N GLY A 155 15.99 18.95 22.46
CA GLY A 155 15.38 19.01 23.78
C GLY A 155 15.00 17.69 24.46
N GLY A 156 15.42 16.53 23.96
CA GLY A 156 15.30 15.25 24.69
C GLY A 156 13.87 14.90 25.15
N GLN A 157 12.85 15.45 24.48
CA GLN A 157 11.45 15.15 24.82
C GLN A 157 11.23 13.66 24.56
N PRO A 158 10.83 12.89 25.59
CA PRO A 158 10.56 11.48 25.40
C PRO A 158 9.46 11.31 24.35
N MET A 159 9.66 10.32 23.48
CA MET A 159 8.79 9.99 22.36
C MET A 159 7.37 9.68 22.89
N LYS A 160 6.47 10.68 22.91
CA LYS A 160 5.05 10.45 23.25
C LYS A 160 4.36 9.77 22.07
N MET A 161 4.50 8.45 21.96
CA MET A 161 3.83 7.63 20.95
C MET A 161 2.46 7.14 21.40
N ASP A 162 1.40 7.93 21.20
CA ASP A 162 0.05 7.46 21.55
C ASP A 162 -0.22 6.10 20.89
N PRO A 163 -0.39 4.99 21.67
CA PRO A 163 -0.54 3.65 21.11
C PRO A 163 -1.76 3.56 20.18
N SER A 164 -2.77 4.39 20.44
CA SER A 164 -3.97 4.46 19.60
C SER A 164 -3.73 5.10 18.23
N LYS A 165 -2.62 5.81 18.03
CA LYS A 165 -2.17 6.32 16.74
C LYS A 165 -1.37 5.28 15.96
N ILE A 166 -0.61 4.43 16.66
CA ILE A 166 0.12 3.30 16.06
C ILE A 166 -0.85 2.31 15.40
N GLN A 167 -1.97 2.08 16.06
CA GLN A 167 -3.03 1.14 15.69
C GLN A 167 -3.63 1.33 14.28
N GLY A 168 -3.68 2.56 13.74
CA GLY A 168 -4.36 2.85 12.46
C GLY A 168 -3.44 2.92 11.23
N MET A 169 -2.13 3.08 11.42
CA MET A 169 -1.24 3.43 10.30
C MET A 169 -0.84 2.25 9.42
N GLY A 170 -0.86 1.03 9.97
CA GLY A 170 -0.66 -0.18 9.16
C GLY A 170 -1.86 -0.41 8.24
N ALA A 171 -3.08 -0.31 8.77
CA ALA A 171 -4.29 -0.42 7.95
C ALA A 171 -4.35 0.70 6.89
N SER A 172 -4.13 1.96 7.26
CA SER A 172 -4.17 3.07 6.32
C SER A 172 -3.06 2.97 5.24
N GLY A 173 -1.86 2.52 5.60
CA GLY A 173 -0.79 2.22 4.64
C GLY A 173 -1.15 1.10 3.66
N ALA A 174 -1.84 0.06 4.13
CA ALA A 174 -2.36 -1.01 3.28
C ALA A 174 -3.41 -0.51 2.28
N VAL A 175 -4.40 0.26 2.76
CA VAL A 175 -5.44 0.85 1.91
C VAL A 175 -4.82 1.77 0.86
N THR A 176 -3.86 2.62 1.26
CA THR A 176 -3.15 3.50 0.33
C THR A 176 -2.37 2.71 -0.73
N ALA A 177 -1.73 1.60 -0.37
CA ALA A 177 -1.03 0.75 -1.33
C ALA A 177 -1.98 0.13 -2.38
N ILE A 178 -3.15 -0.36 -1.95
CA ILE A 178 -4.14 -0.95 -2.83
C ILE A 178 -4.76 0.11 -3.75
N MET A 179 -5.20 1.24 -3.18
CA MET A 179 -5.81 2.34 -3.91
C MET A 179 -4.86 2.94 -4.93
N LEU A 180 -3.61 3.26 -4.55
CA LEU A 180 -2.66 3.86 -5.48
C LEU A 180 -2.21 2.87 -6.56
N LEU A 181 -2.11 1.57 -6.26
CA LEU A 181 -1.85 0.58 -7.31
C LEU A 181 -2.97 0.59 -8.36
N ASP A 182 -4.23 0.60 -7.92
CA ASP A 182 -5.39 0.66 -8.80
C ASP A 182 -5.37 1.94 -9.67
N ILE A 183 -5.12 3.08 -9.05
CA ILE A 183 -4.99 4.38 -9.73
C ILE A 183 -3.86 4.35 -10.76
N PHE A 184 -2.70 3.77 -10.45
CA PHE A 184 -1.57 3.68 -11.39
C PHE A 184 -1.84 2.74 -12.57
N LEU A 185 -2.66 1.71 -12.37
CA LEU A 185 -3.07 0.79 -13.43
C LEU A 185 -4.18 1.38 -14.31
N PHE A 186 -5.11 2.14 -13.71
CA PHE A 186 -6.29 2.70 -14.38
C PHE A 186 -6.41 4.22 -14.19
N PRO A 187 -5.43 5.02 -14.64
CA PRO A 187 -5.36 6.46 -14.33
C PRO A 187 -6.51 7.29 -14.92
N LYS A 188 -7.17 6.78 -15.97
CA LYS A 188 -8.31 7.42 -16.64
C LYS A 188 -9.68 6.98 -16.10
N SER A 189 -9.72 6.03 -15.17
CA SER A 189 -10.99 5.59 -14.57
C SER A 189 -11.61 6.73 -13.76
N THR A 190 -12.95 6.78 -13.69
CA THR A 190 -13.67 7.80 -12.93
C THR A 190 -13.84 7.36 -11.48
N ILE A 191 -13.34 8.17 -10.55
CA ILE A 191 -13.57 8.02 -9.11
C ILE A 191 -14.43 9.20 -8.65
N TYR A 192 -15.41 8.93 -7.80
CA TYR A 192 -16.25 9.98 -7.23
C TYR A 192 -15.62 10.50 -5.93
N LEU A 193 -15.08 11.72 -5.97
CA LEU A 193 -14.65 12.43 -4.77
C LEU A 193 -15.87 12.74 -3.90
N GLU A 194 -15.79 12.34 -2.63
CA GLU A 194 -16.88 12.50 -1.65
C GLU A 194 -18.24 11.99 -2.16
N PHE A 195 -18.22 11.01 -3.07
CA PHE A 195 -19.40 10.47 -3.76
C PHE A 195 -20.17 11.46 -4.64
N ILE A 196 -19.64 12.66 -4.90
CA ILE A 196 -20.33 13.73 -5.64
C ILE A 196 -19.60 14.10 -6.93
N VAL A 197 -18.29 14.35 -6.87
CA VAL A 197 -17.56 14.93 -8.01
C VAL A 197 -16.81 13.84 -8.77
N PRO A 198 -17.20 13.50 -10.03
CA PRO A 198 -16.48 12.54 -10.84
C PRO A 198 -15.16 13.15 -11.30
N VAL A 199 -14.04 12.52 -10.94
CA VAL A 199 -12.72 12.93 -11.38
C VAL A 199 -11.93 11.75 -11.95
N PRO A 200 -11.01 11.99 -12.90
CA PRO A 200 -10.03 10.99 -13.29
C PRO A 200 -9.21 10.52 -12.09
N ALA A 201 -9.01 9.20 -11.98
CA ALA A 201 -8.32 8.57 -10.88
C ALA A 201 -6.92 9.12 -10.62
N ILE A 202 -6.21 9.51 -11.69
CA ILE A 202 -4.89 10.13 -11.58
C ILE A 202 -4.90 11.44 -10.79
N LEU A 203 -5.97 12.25 -10.90
CA LEU A 203 -6.08 13.51 -10.14
C LEU A 203 -6.26 13.22 -8.65
N MET A 204 -7.05 12.20 -8.31
CA MET A 204 -7.19 11.73 -6.94
C MET A 204 -5.85 11.23 -6.39
N GLY A 205 -5.11 10.44 -7.17
CA GLY A 205 -3.77 9.97 -6.77
C GLY A 205 -2.78 11.11 -6.49
N ILE A 206 -2.74 12.12 -7.37
CA ILE A 206 -1.90 13.33 -7.17
C ILE A 206 -2.33 14.08 -5.91
N TYR A 207 -3.63 14.30 -5.73
CA TYR A 207 -4.17 15.01 -4.57
C TYR A 207 -3.79 14.32 -3.25
N LEU A 208 -3.96 13.00 -3.17
CA LEU A 208 -3.63 12.22 -1.98
C LEU A 208 -2.15 12.33 -1.62
N ILE A 209 -1.25 12.10 -2.58
CA ILE A 209 0.20 12.17 -2.35
C ILE A 209 0.62 13.60 -1.95
N ALA A 210 0.11 14.62 -2.65
CA ALA A 210 0.41 16.01 -2.34
C ALA A 210 -0.06 16.42 -0.94
N LYS A 211 -1.24 15.95 -0.52
CA LYS A 211 -1.78 16.15 0.82
C LYS A 211 -0.87 15.52 1.88
N ASP A 212 -0.45 14.28 1.66
CA ASP A 212 0.44 13.55 2.60
C ASP A 212 1.81 14.22 2.73
N ILE A 213 2.41 14.66 1.62
CA ILE A 213 3.67 15.42 1.63
C ILE A 213 3.50 16.74 2.40
N THR A 214 2.41 17.46 2.16
CA THR A 214 2.13 18.73 2.85
C THR A 214 1.97 18.53 4.35
N MET A 215 1.34 17.44 4.79
CA MET A 215 1.21 17.09 6.21
C MET A 215 2.57 16.83 6.88
N ILE A 216 3.47 16.14 6.17
CA ILE A 216 4.84 15.90 6.65
C ILE A 216 5.61 17.21 6.77
N ILE A 217 5.57 18.07 5.74
CA ILE A 217 6.28 19.36 5.72
C ILE A 217 5.78 20.28 6.85
N ARG A 218 4.47 20.28 7.12
CA ARG A 218 3.86 21.09 8.19
C ARG A 218 4.09 20.51 9.60
N GLY A 219 4.74 19.34 9.71
CA GLY A 219 5.03 18.70 10.99
C GLY A 219 3.78 18.21 11.73
N ASP A 220 2.66 17.96 11.02
CA ASP A 220 1.43 17.50 11.66
C ASP A 220 1.64 16.11 12.27
N GLN A 221 1.56 16.03 13.59
CA GLN A 221 1.77 14.80 14.34
C GLN A 221 0.47 13.99 14.56
N ARG A 222 -0.68 14.47 14.07
CA ARG A 222 -1.99 13.87 14.32
C ARG A 222 -2.37 12.81 13.30
N ILE A 223 -1.99 12.99 12.03
CA ILE A 223 -2.27 12.05 10.93
C ILE A 223 -0.94 11.74 10.22
N SER A 224 -0.59 10.47 10.09
CA SER A 224 0.70 10.11 9.52
C SER A 224 0.67 10.08 7.99
N GLY A 225 0.90 11.24 7.37
CA GLY A 225 1.20 11.31 5.94
C GLY A 225 2.40 10.41 5.56
N SER A 226 3.36 10.22 6.47
CA SER A 226 4.48 9.29 6.25
C SER A 226 4.04 7.83 6.10
N ALA A 227 3.03 7.36 6.84
CA ALA A 227 2.50 6.02 6.67
C ALA A 227 1.85 5.82 5.30
N HIS A 228 1.10 6.82 4.83
CA HIS A 228 0.51 6.78 3.49
C HIS A 228 1.60 6.80 2.41
N LEU A 229 2.67 7.59 2.57
CA LEU A 229 3.81 7.56 1.64
C LEU A 229 4.50 6.18 1.62
N GLY A 230 4.57 5.47 2.75
CA GLY A 230 5.05 4.09 2.78
C GLY A 230 4.17 3.15 1.94
N GLY A 231 2.85 3.29 2.05
CA GLY A 231 1.89 2.59 1.17
C GLY A 231 2.05 2.97 -0.30
N ALA A 232 2.25 4.26 -0.60
CA ALA A 232 2.49 4.77 -1.95
C ALA A 232 3.77 4.19 -2.58
N ALA A 233 4.84 4.05 -1.79
CA ALA A 233 6.08 3.41 -2.23
C ALA A 233 5.84 1.93 -2.60
N VAL A 234 5.08 1.20 -1.79
CA VAL A 234 4.70 -0.19 -2.07
C VAL A 234 3.90 -0.27 -3.38
N ALA A 235 2.92 0.60 -3.58
CA ALA A 235 2.13 0.68 -4.81
C ALA A 235 3.00 0.93 -6.04
N ALA A 236 3.93 1.91 -5.96
CA ALA A 236 4.82 2.24 -7.07
C ALA A 236 5.74 1.07 -7.44
N ILE A 237 6.26 0.36 -6.43
CA ILE A 237 7.08 -0.83 -6.64
C ILE A 237 6.26 -1.96 -7.29
N ALA A 238 5.04 -2.22 -6.80
CA ALA A 238 4.15 -3.23 -7.34
C ALA A 238 3.80 -2.93 -8.81
N TRP A 239 3.41 -1.68 -9.09
CA TRP A 239 3.12 -1.20 -10.45
C TRP A 239 4.33 -1.36 -11.39
N ALA A 240 5.53 -0.98 -10.94
CA ALA A 240 6.75 -1.12 -11.73
C ALA A 240 7.09 -2.60 -12.03
N ARG A 241 6.78 -3.53 -11.11
CA ARG A 241 6.95 -4.97 -11.33
C ARG A 241 5.95 -5.51 -12.35
N ILE A 242 4.68 -5.12 -12.24
CA ILE A 242 3.62 -5.48 -13.19
C ILE A 242 3.99 -5.00 -14.61
N ARG A 243 4.45 -3.75 -14.75
CA ARG A 243 4.90 -3.19 -16.03
C ARG A 243 6.09 -3.93 -16.65
N LYS A 244 6.88 -4.65 -15.84
CA LYS A 244 8.01 -5.48 -16.27
C LYS A 244 7.61 -6.96 -16.50
N GLY A 245 6.33 -7.30 -16.42
CA GLY A 245 5.83 -8.67 -16.56
C GLY A 245 6.23 -9.60 -15.42
N ARG A 246 6.53 -9.05 -14.24
CA ARG A 246 6.92 -9.82 -13.04
C ARG A 246 5.75 -9.80 -12.06
N PHE A 247 5.05 -10.92 -11.95
CA PHE A 247 3.91 -11.13 -11.06
C PHE A 247 4.19 -12.30 -10.11
#